data_AF-A0A183GUC1-F1
#
_entry.id   AF-A0A183GUC1-F1
#
_cell.length_a   1.000
_cell.length_b   1.000
_cell.length_c   1.000
_cell.angle_alpha   90.00
_cell.angle_beta   90.00
_cell.angle_gamma   90.00
#
_symmetry.space_group_name_H-M   'P 1'
#
loop_
_entity.id
_entity.type
_entity.pdbx_description
1 polymer ?
#
loop_
_entity_poly.entity_id
_entity_poly.type
_entity_poly.pdbx_seq_one_letter_code
_entity_poly.pdbx_strand_id
1 'polypeptide(L)'
;MNLKDFFSNCTFSEPSSSPLACKNEIFDHWLDNRENILVLLTLFIAVHFVFSIICMTLPVPSGVFMPIFVLGAAIGRLAGEVMFCLARIVAIALPLGLIEGLNIYPGVYAVVGAASFSASVTHTVSVSVMIFEITGQLHYILPVMISVLLSNAVCAYMQPSFFDTIIKIKHLPFLPDIPPSNHM
;
A
#
# COMPACT_ATOMS: atom_id res chain seq x y z
N MET A 1 9.88 -0.74 12.35
CA MET A 1 9.85 -0.95 10.90
C MET A 1 9.95 0.41 10.21
N ASN A 2 11.08 0.77 9.58
CA ASN A 2 11.20 2.04 8.85
C ASN A 2 10.48 1.96 7.49
N LEU A 3 9.81 3.06 7.11
CA LEU A 3 9.01 3.15 5.89
C LEU A 3 9.84 2.92 4.60
N LYS A 4 11.12 3.28 4.63
CA LYS A 4 12.03 3.17 3.47
C LYS A 4 12.29 1.72 3.05
N ASP A 5 12.21 0.79 3.99
CA ASP A 5 12.52 -0.61 3.72
C ASP A 5 11.45 -1.30 2.86
N PHE A 6 10.19 -0.83 2.95
CA PHE A 6 9.10 -1.30 2.08
C PHE A 6 9.28 -0.91 0.62
N PHE A 7 9.92 0.24 0.37
CA PHE A 7 10.14 0.77 -0.99
C PHE A 7 11.43 0.27 -1.63
N SER A 8 12.13 -0.66 -1.00
CA SER A 8 13.33 -1.26 -1.56
C SER A 8 13.00 -2.07 -2.82
N ASN A 9 13.75 -1.87 -3.92
CA ASN A 9 13.51 -2.57 -5.19
C ASN A 9 14.06 -4.01 -5.23
N CYS A 10 14.36 -4.59 -4.07
CA CYS A 10 14.86 -5.96 -3.93
C CYS A 10 13.75 -6.88 -3.41
N THR A 11 13.88 -8.19 -3.63
CA THR A 11 12.90 -9.21 -3.21
C THR A 11 13.34 -9.86 -1.90
N PHE A 12 12.40 -10.09 -0.97
CA PHE A 12 12.71 -10.74 0.31
C PHE A 12 12.71 -12.28 0.24
N SER A 13 12.03 -12.85 -0.76
CA SER A 13 11.85 -14.29 -0.95
C SER A 13 13.03 -15.03 -1.63
N GLU A 14 14.06 -14.30 -2.06
CA GLU A 14 15.14 -14.83 -2.89
C GLU A 14 16.45 -15.04 -2.09
N PRO A 15 17.21 -16.13 -2.30
CA PRO A 15 18.51 -16.34 -1.64
C PRO A 15 19.53 -15.27 -2.07
N SER A 16 20.43 -14.88 -1.17
CA SER A 16 21.39 -13.76 -1.28
C SER A 16 22.42 -13.84 -2.43
N SER A 17 22.36 -14.88 -3.25
CA SER A 17 23.25 -15.09 -4.40
C SER A 17 22.74 -14.47 -5.70
N SER A 18 21.49 -14.01 -5.77
CA SER A 18 20.93 -13.35 -6.96
C SER A 18 21.05 -11.81 -6.86
N PRO A 19 21.18 -11.10 -7.99
CA PRO A 19 21.31 -9.63 -8.00
C PRO A 19 20.04 -8.88 -7.54
N LEU A 20 18.94 -9.60 -7.29
CA LEU A 20 17.64 -9.08 -6.89
C LEU A 20 17.36 -9.21 -5.38
N ALA A 21 18.22 -9.91 -4.63
CA ALA A 21 18.05 -10.11 -3.20
C ALA A 21 18.41 -8.85 -2.39
N CYS A 22 17.67 -8.59 -1.29
CA CYS A 22 18.00 -7.48 -0.40
C CYS A 22 19.31 -7.71 0.35
N LYS A 23 20.06 -6.63 0.60
CA LYS A 23 21.30 -6.66 1.40
C LYS A 23 21.02 -7.20 2.81
N ASN A 24 21.95 -8.03 3.32
CA ASN A 24 21.84 -8.68 4.63
C ASN A 24 21.72 -7.68 5.80
N GLU A 25 22.28 -6.47 5.70
CA GLU A 25 22.18 -5.44 6.76
C GLU A 25 20.75 -4.96 7.01
N ILE A 26 19.93 -4.91 5.97
CA ILE A 26 18.49 -4.64 6.13
C ILE A 26 17.91 -5.89 6.77
N PHE A 27 18.09 -7.06 6.14
CA PHE A 27 17.52 -8.36 6.54
C PHE A 27 17.73 -8.75 8.03
N ASP A 28 18.93 -8.57 8.57
CA ASP A 28 19.29 -8.96 9.96
C ASP A 28 18.58 -8.12 11.03
N HIS A 29 18.13 -6.90 10.69
CA HIS A 29 17.30 -6.10 11.59
C HIS A 29 15.84 -6.57 11.65
N TRP A 30 15.42 -7.46 10.73
CA TRP A 30 14.01 -7.78 10.49
C TRP A 30 13.61 -9.21 10.79
N LEU A 31 14.44 -10.21 10.44
CA LEU A 31 14.05 -11.62 10.45
C LEU A 31 15.19 -12.55 10.84
N ASP A 32 14.94 -13.37 11.86
CA ASP A 32 15.80 -14.49 12.26
C ASP A 32 15.75 -15.65 11.23
N ASN A 33 14.67 -15.76 10.44
CA ASN A 33 14.47 -16.88 9.52
C ASN A 33 13.74 -16.50 8.20
N ARG A 34 14.31 -16.85 7.03
CA ARG A 34 13.81 -16.45 5.68
C ARG A 34 12.49 -17.11 5.27
N GLU A 35 12.19 -18.30 5.81
CA GLU A 35 11.12 -19.16 5.28
C GLU A 35 9.70 -18.64 5.60
N ASN A 36 9.56 -17.72 6.55
CA ASN A 36 8.27 -17.22 7.02
C ASN A 36 8.03 -15.72 6.73
N ILE A 37 8.73 -15.14 5.74
CA ILE A 37 8.64 -13.71 5.41
C ILE A 37 7.19 -13.23 5.19
N LEU A 38 6.38 -13.99 4.46
CA LEU A 38 4.98 -13.65 4.16
C LEU A 38 4.09 -13.70 5.42
N VAL A 39 4.37 -14.65 6.31
CA VAL A 39 3.66 -14.80 7.60
C VAL A 39 4.02 -13.65 8.53
N LEU A 40 5.29 -13.25 8.59
CA LEU A 40 5.70 -12.10 9.41
C LEU A 40 5.08 -10.81 8.88
N LEU A 41 5.07 -10.60 7.56
CA LEU A 41 4.52 -9.41 6.94
C LEU A 41 3.00 -9.31 7.15
N THR A 42 2.27 -10.43 7.05
CA THR A 42 0.83 -10.47 7.36
C THR A 42 0.56 -10.21 8.84
N LEU A 43 1.36 -10.76 9.74
CA LEU A 43 1.28 -10.49 11.17
C LEU A 43 1.56 -9.01 11.49
N PHE A 44 2.56 -8.40 10.83
CA PHE A 44 2.84 -6.97 10.95
C PHE A 44 1.64 -6.13 10.52
N ILE A 45 1.01 -6.42 9.37
CA ILE A 45 -0.19 -5.72 8.88
C ILE A 45 -1.33 -5.82 9.90
N ALA A 46 -1.60 -7.02 10.43
CA ALA A 46 -2.68 -7.25 11.38
C ALA A 46 -2.48 -6.47 12.69
N VAL A 47 -1.28 -6.57 13.28
CA VAL A 47 -0.95 -5.84 14.52
C VAL A 47 -0.97 -4.33 14.30
N HIS A 48 -0.39 -3.86 13.19
CA HIS A 48 -0.33 -2.44 12.88
C HIS A 48 -1.72 -1.85 12.62
N PHE A 49 -2.62 -2.59 11.97
CA PHE A 49 -4.01 -2.18 11.78
C PHE A 49 -4.74 -1.98 13.11
N VAL A 50 -4.67 -2.96 14.01
CA VAL A 50 -5.31 -2.87 15.34
C VAL A 50 -4.73 -1.71 16.16
N PHE A 51 -3.40 -1.59 16.20
CA PHE A 51 -2.75 -0.52 16.94
C PHE A 51 -3.07 0.87 16.36
N SER A 52 -3.18 0.98 15.03
CA SER A 52 -3.57 2.23 14.36
C SER A 52 -4.97 2.68 14.79
N ILE A 53 -5.93 1.75 14.88
CA ILE A 53 -7.29 2.07 15.34
C ILE A 53 -7.24 2.59 16.79
N ILE A 54 -6.53 1.90 17.67
CA ILE A 54 -6.37 2.31 19.08
C ILE A 54 -5.76 3.72 19.15
N CYS A 55 -4.69 3.98 18.40
CA CYS A 55 -4.05 5.30 18.36
C CYS A 55 -4.99 6.42 17.88
N MET A 56 -5.87 6.14 16.92
CA MET A 56 -6.85 7.13 16.41
C MET A 56 -7.95 7.45 17.42
N THR A 57 -8.24 6.53 18.35
CA THR A 57 -9.25 6.75 19.40
C THR A 57 -8.74 7.56 20.59
N LEU A 58 -7.42 7.69 20.74
CA LEU A 58 -6.84 8.44 21.85
C LEU A 58 -7.10 9.95 21.68
N PRO A 59 -7.37 10.68 22.77
CA PRO A 59 -7.58 12.14 22.74
C PRO A 59 -6.24 12.88 22.64
N VAL A 60 -5.46 12.58 21.61
CA VAL A 60 -4.14 13.16 21.34
C VAL A 60 -4.16 13.75 19.93
N PRO A 61 -3.63 14.96 19.71
CA PRO A 61 -3.48 15.49 18.36
C PRO A 61 -2.49 14.62 17.57
N SER A 62 -3.02 13.76 16.70
CA SER A 62 -2.24 12.84 15.88
C SER A 62 -2.74 12.83 14.44
N GLY A 63 -1.81 12.72 13.50
CA GLY A 63 -2.12 12.62 12.07
C GLY A 63 -2.49 11.18 11.68
N VAL A 64 -3.61 11.03 11.00
CA VAL A 64 -4.16 9.73 10.56
C VAL A 64 -3.52 9.24 9.25
N PHE A 65 -2.96 10.16 8.45
CA PHE A 65 -2.43 9.84 7.12
C PHE A 65 -1.25 8.86 7.15
N MET A 66 -0.26 9.08 8.02
CA MET A 66 0.96 8.27 8.07
C MET A 66 0.72 6.78 8.40
N PRO A 67 -0.06 6.40 9.45
CA PRO A 67 -0.29 4.98 9.74
C PRO A 67 -1.05 4.26 8.62
N ILE A 68 -1.99 4.95 7.95
CA ILE A 68 -2.72 4.42 6.79
C ILE A 68 -1.75 4.21 5.62
N PHE A 69 -0.87 5.18 5.37
CA PHE A 69 0.14 5.11 4.33
C PHE A 69 1.09 3.91 4.51
N VAL A 70 1.59 3.72 5.73
CA VAL A 70 2.45 2.57 6.09
C VAL A 70 1.70 1.24 5.91
N LEU A 71 0.43 1.19 6.33
CA LEU A 71 -0.40 -0.01 6.17
C LEU A 71 -0.60 -0.37 4.69
N GLY A 72 -0.91 0.63 3.86
CA GLY A 72 -1.03 0.46 2.41
C GLY A 72 0.28 0.00 1.77
N ALA A 73 1.43 0.55 2.21
CA ALA A 73 2.74 0.13 1.74
C ALA A 73 3.02 -1.35 2.07
N ALA A 74 2.69 -1.78 3.29
CA ALA A 74 2.86 -3.16 3.72
C ALA A 74 1.95 -4.14 2.94
N ILE A 75 0.70 -3.76 2.68
CA ILE A 75 -0.24 -4.57 1.87
C ILE A 75 0.25 -4.65 0.42
N GLY A 76 0.66 -3.52 -0.17
CA GLY A 76 1.21 -3.49 -1.52
C GLY A 76 2.48 -4.35 -1.64
N ARG A 77 3.33 -4.31 -0.62
CA ARG A 77 4.53 -5.15 -0.55
C ARG A 77 4.20 -6.64 -0.50
N LEU A 78 3.22 -7.02 0.35
CA LEU A 78 2.74 -8.39 0.43
C LEU A 78 2.24 -8.89 -0.93
N ALA A 79 1.45 -8.07 -1.64
CA ALA A 79 0.95 -8.40 -2.97
C ALA A 79 2.10 -8.56 -3.99
N GLY A 80 3.14 -7.72 -3.92
CA GLY A 80 4.32 -7.83 -4.78
C GLY A 80 5.12 -9.12 -4.56
N GLU A 81 5.34 -9.50 -3.30
CA GLU A 81 6.04 -10.75 -2.95
C GLU A 81 5.21 -11.99 -3.35
N VAL A 82 3.88 -11.94 -3.17
CA VAL A 82 2.97 -13.01 -3.64
C VAL A 82 2.99 -13.11 -5.17
N MET A 83 2.96 -11.99 -5.89
CA MET A 83 3.05 -11.98 -7.36
C MET A 83 4.36 -12.58 -7.85
N PHE A 84 5.47 -12.28 -7.18
CA PHE A 84 6.78 -12.88 -7.48
C PHE A 84 6.77 -14.41 -7.27
N CYS A 85 6.24 -14.89 -6.14
CA CYS A 85 6.09 -16.33 -5.89
C CYS A 85 5.18 -17.01 -6.92
N LEU A 86 4.06 -16.39 -7.27
CA LEU A 86 3.14 -16.92 -8.28
C LEU A 86 3.77 -16.98 -9.67
N ALA A 87 4.49 -15.93 -10.08
CA ALA A 87 5.22 -15.92 -11.35
C ALA A 87 6.23 -17.07 -11.43
N ARG A 88 6.93 -17.37 -10.33
CA ARG A 88 7.85 -18.51 -10.24
C ARG A 88 7.13 -19.86 -10.36
N ILE A 89 6.01 -20.04 -9.67
CA ILE A 89 5.21 -21.28 -9.75
C ILE A 89 4.67 -21.48 -11.17
N VAL A 90 4.18 -20.42 -11.80
CA VAL A 90 3.67 -20.47 -13.19
C VAL A 90 4.79 -20.74 -14.18
N ALA A 91 5.98 -20.17 -14.00
CA ALA A 91 7.15 -20.47 -14.84
C ALA A 91 7.58 -21.95 -14.76
N ILE A 92 7.38 -22.60 -13.61
CA ILE A 92 7.63 -24.04 -13.45
C ILE A 92 6.50 -24.88 -14.10
N ALA A 93 5.25 -24.41 -14.02
CA ALA A 93 4.08 -25.13 -14.51
C ALA A 93 3.84 -25.01 -16.02
N LEU A 94 4.28 -23.91 -16.64
CA LEU A 94 4.03 -23.61 -18.05
C LEU A 94 5.34 -23.12 -18.71
N PRO A 95 6.06 -23.97 -19.47
CA PRO A 95 7.28 -23.60 -20.18
C PRO A 95 6.94 -22.81 -21.46
N LEU A 96 6.01 -21.86 -21.39
CA LEU A 96 5.87 -20.83 -22.42
C LEU A 96 6.89 -19.75 -22.06
N GLY A 97 7.99 -19.68 -22.83
CA GLY A 97 9.12 -18.75 -22.67
C GLY A 97 8.78 -17.25 -22.78
N LEU A 98 7.63 -16.82 -22.30
CA LEU A 98 7.17 -15.43 -22.20
C LEU A 98 7.68 -14.73 -20.93
N ILE A 99 8.29 -15.48 -19.98
CA ILE A 99 8.56 -15.03 -18.60
C ILE A 99 10.06 -14.74 -18.35
N GLU A 100 10.97 -15.07 -19.27
CA GLU A 100 12.44 -14.95 -19.06
C GLU A 100 13.00 -13.51 -18.97
N GLY A 101 12.16 -12.50 -18.82
CA GLY A 101 12.59 -11.10 -18.65
C GLY A 101 11.70 -10.25 -17.75
N LEU A 102 10.71 -10.82 -17.07
CA LEU A 102 9.78 -10.04 -16.24
C LEU A 102 10.38 -9.82 -14.84
N ASN A 103 11.25 -8.82 -14.72
CA ASN A 103 11.70 -8.36 -13.41
C ASN A 103 10.52 -7.68 -12.67
N ILE A 104 9.95 -8.38 -11.70
CA ILE A 104 8.91 -7.87 -10.81
C ILE A 104 9.60 -7.16 -9.65
N TYR A 105 9.36 -5.85 -9.52
CA TYR A 105 9.91 -5.04 -8.43
C TYR A 105 8.85 -4.85 -7.33
N PRO A 106 8.94 -5.56 -6.19
CA PRO A 106 7.93 -5.48 -5.13
C PRO A 106 7.85 -4.08 -4.49
N GLY A 107 8.91 -3.27 -4.60
CA GLY A 107 8.92 -1.86 -4.17
C GLY A 107 7.86 -1.01 -4.89
N VAL A 108 7.64 -1.24 -6.20
CA VAL A 108 6.62 -0.50 -6.97
C VAL A 108 5.21 -0.86 -6.49
N TYR A 109 4.97 -2.13 -6.19
CA TYR A 109 3.69 -2.59 -5.62
C TYR A 109 3.43 -1.99 -4.24
N ALA A 110 4.47 -1.85 -3.41
CA ALA A 110 4.37 -1.15 -2.13
C ALA A 110 3.95 0.33 -2.32
N VAL A 111 4.53 1.04 -3.29
CA VAL A 111 4.14 2.43 -3.60
C VAL A 111 2.69 2.52 -4.07
N VAL A 112 2.29 1.63 -4.98
CA VAL A 112 0.91 1.58 -5.50
C VAL A 112 -0.09 1.30 -4.38
N GLY A 113 0.21 0.34 -3.50
CA GLY A 113 -0.63 0.00 -2.34
C GLY A 113 -0.72 1.13 -1.32
N ALA A 114 0.40 1.81 -1.06
CA ALA A 114 0.42 2.99 -0.20
C ALA A 114 -0.50 4.09 -0.75
N ALA A 115 -0.41 4.35 -2.06
CA ALA A 115 -1.21 5.36 -2.75
C ALA A 115 -2.71 5.04 -2.74
N SER A 116 -3.08 3.85 -3.20
CA SER A 116 -4.48 3.46 -3.38
C SER A 116 -5.21 3.38 -2.05
N PHE A 117 -4.57 2.78 -1.03
CA PHE A 117 -5.19 2.63 0.29
C PHE A 117 -5.40 3.99 0.97
N SER A 118 -4.38 4.84 1.00
CA SER A 118 -4.49 6.17 1.62
C SER A 118 -5.48 7.09 0.91
N ALA A 119 -5.47 7.11 -0.43
CA ALA A 119 -6.43 7.86 -1.23
C ALA A 119 -7.89 7.40 -1.02
N SER A 120 -8.08 6.10 -0.80
CA SER A 120 -9.42 5.54 -0.55
C SER A 120 -9.94 5.89 0.82
N VAL A 121 -9.11 5.91 1.85
CA VAL A 121 -9.58 6.29 3.19
C VAL A 121 -9.93 7.78 3.26
N THR A 122 -9.20 8.63 2.53
CA THR A 122 -9.42 10.09 2.52
C THR A 122 -10.39 10.57 1.44
N HIS A 123 -10.79 9.71 0.50
CA HIS A 123 -11.51 10.07 -0.74
C HIS A 123 -10.84 11.15 -1.59
N THR A 124 -9.50 11.17 -1.65
CA THR A 124 -8.75 12.19 -2.38
C THR A 124 -7.77 11.61 -3.38
N VAL A 125 -7.87 12.04 -4.64
CA VAL A 125 -6.93 11.65 -5.71
C VAL A 125 -5.58 12.37 -5.57
N SER A 126 -5.48 13.47 -4.81
CA SER A 126 -4.24 14.23 -4.60
C SER A 126 -3.10 13.42 -3.96
N VAL A 127 -3.41 12.31 -3.29
CA VAL A 127 -2.42 11.44 -2.67
C VAL A 127 -1.52 10.76 -3.70
N SER A 128 -2.05 10.43 -4.89
CA SER A 128 -1.20 9.90 -5.97
C SER A 128 -0.17 10.93 -6.41
N VAL A 129 -0.57 12.19 -6.56
CA VAL A 129 0.30 13.31 -6.92
C VAL A 129 1.38 13.50 -5.86
N MET A 130 1.00 13.51 -4.57
CA MET A 130 1.95 13.57 -3.46
C MET A 130 3.03 12.48 -3.55
N ILE A 131 2.64 11.25 -3.88
CA ILE A 131 3.57 10.13 -3.99
C ILE A 131 4.48 10.26 -5.19
N PHE A 132 4.00 10.80 -6.31
CA PHE A 132 4.86 11.08 -7.47
C PHE A 132 5.91 12.14 -7.15
N GLU A 133 5.51 13.21 -6.48
CA GLU A 133 6.44 14.25 -6.02
C GLU A 133 7.51 13.67 -5.09
N ILE A 134 7.14 12.77 -4.17
CA ILE A 134 8.08 12.14 -3.23
C ILE A 134 8.99 11.11 -3.93
N THR A 135 8.46 10.33 -4.88
CA THR A 135 9.22 9.27 -5.56
C THR A 135 10.15 9.82 -6.64
N GLY A 136 9.83 10.98 -7.23
CA GLY A 136 10.65 11.64 -8.24
C GLY A 136 10.76 10.90 -9.57
N GLN A 137 9.98 9.83 -9.80
CA GLN A 137 9.98 9.03 -11.01
C GLN A 137 8.56 8.95 -11.61
N LEU A 138 8.36 9.59 -12.77
CA LEU A 138 7.06 9.70 -13.43
C LEU A 138 6.69 8.49 -14.30
N HIS A 139 7.60 7.53 -14.50
CA HIS A 139 7.42 6.44 -15.46
C HIS A 139 6.23 5.51 -15.12
N TYR A 140 5.84 5.43 -13.85
CA TYR A 140 4.75 4.58 -13.36
C TYR A 140 3.48 5.36 -12.96
N ILE A 141 3.32 6.59 -13.47
CA ILE A 141 2.20 7.48 -13.09
C ILE A 141 0.81 6.91 -13.47
N LEU A 142 0.67 6.43 -14.70
CA LEU A 142 -0.62 5.93 -15.22
C LEU A 142 -1.18 4.76 -14.41
N PRO A 143 -0.44 3.65 -14.16
CA PRO A 143 -0.99 2.53 -13.40
C PRO A 143 -1.33 2.90 -11.95
N VAL A 144 -0.51 3.76 -11.32
CA VAL A 144 -0.80 4.23 -9.96
C VAL A 144 -2.09 5.07 -9.94
N MET A 145 -2.25 6.00 -10.87
CA MET A 145 -3.47 6.82 -10.98
C MET A 145 -4.73 5.98 -11.18
N ILE A 146 -4.67 4.99 -12.09
CA ILE A 146 -5.79 4.07 -12.34
C ILE A 146 -6.15 3.30 -11.06
N SER A 147 -5.15 2.77 -10.35
CA SER A 147 -5.38 2.03 -9.09
C SER A 147 -6.03 2.90 -8.01
N VAL A 148 -5.62 4.16 -7.90
CA VAL A 148 -6.14 5.14 -6.93
C VAL A 148 -7.59 5.49 -7.25
N LEU A 149 -7.91 5.75 -8.52
CA LEU A 149 -9.27 6.05 -8.95
C LEU A 149 -10.23 4.88 -8.72
N LEU A 150 -9.83 3.66 -9.07
CA LEU A 150 -10.61 2.45 -8.83
C LEU A 150 -10.87 2.24 -7.33
N SER A 151 -9.82 2.34 -6.53
CA SER A 151 -9.93 2.12 -5.08
C SER A 151 -10.81 3.19 -4.42
N ASN A 152 -10.69 4.45 -4.83
CA ASN A 152 -11.54 5.53 -4.35
C ASN A 152 -13.00 5.35 -4.80
N ALA A 153 -13.25 4.95 -6.04
CA ALA A 153 -14.60 4.71 -6.55
C ALA A 153 -15.32 3.59 -5.78
N VAL A 154 -14.61 2.50 -5.46
CA VAL A 154 -15.14 1.40 -4.63
C VAL A 154 -15.42 1.88 -3.21
N CYS A 155 -14.49 2.63 -2.59
CA CYS A 155 -14.66 3.12 -1.23
C CYS A 155 -15.83 4.11 -1.11
N ALA A 156 -15.94 5.04 -2.08
CA ALA A 156 -17.02 6.02 -2.15
C ALA A 156 -18.41 5.37 -2.31
N TYR A 157 -18.49 4.18 -2.91
CA TYR A 157 -19.74 3.41 -2.98
C TYR A 157 -20.09 2.72 -1.66
N MET A 158 -19.09 2.27 -0.88
CA MET A 158 -19.32 1.47 0.32
C MET A 158 -19.47 2.30 1.60
N GLN A 159 -18.66 3.33 1.80
CA GLN A 159 -18.61 4.08 3.05
C GLN A 159 -18.32 5.57 2.81
N PRO A 160 -18.78 6.47 3.72
CA PRO A 160 -18.38 7.86 3.69
C PRO A 160 -16.88 8.00 3.99
N SER A 161 -16.30 9.14 3.61
CA SER A 161 -14.88 9.39 3.87
C SER A 161 -14.57 9.35 5.37
N PHE A 162 -13.31 9.07 5.71
CA PHE A 162 -12.88 9.05 7.10
C PHE A 162 -13.15 10.38 7.83
N PHE A 163 -12.92 11.50 7.16
CA PHE A 163 -13.14 12.84 7.73
C PHE A 163 -14.62 13.15 7.93
N ASP A 164 -15.48 12.78 6.97
CA ASP A 164 -16.94 12.95 7.11
C ASP A 164 -17.48 12.13 8.28
N THR A 165 -16.92 10.94 8.48
CA THR A 165 -17.29 10.05 9.60
C THR A 165 -16.94 10.69 10.93
N ILE A 166 -15.75 11.30 11.07
CA ILE A 166 -15.35 12.01 12.29
C ILE A 166 -16.28 13.21 12.56
N ILE A 167 -16.59 14.00 11.53
CA ILE A 167 -17.49 15.17 11.65
C ILE A 167 -18.85 14.73 12.20
N LYS A 168 -19.41 13.64 11.65
CA LYS A 168 -20.68 13.05 12.11
C LYS A 168 -20.61 12.56 13.56
N ILE A 169 -19.54 11.86 13.95
CA ILE A 169 -19.34 11.38 15.32
C ILE A 169 -19.19 12.54 16.31
N LYS A 170 -18.56 13.64 15.90
CA LYS A 170 -18.35 14.83 16.74
C LYS A 170 -19.54 15.80 16.75
N HIS A 171 -20.62 15.50 16.02
CA HIS A 171 -21.81 16.35 15.90
C HIS A 171 -21.47 17.82 15.57
N LEU A 172 -20.47 18.03 14.71
CA LEU A 172 -20.10 19.38 14.30
C LEU A 172 -21.13 19.91 13.29
N PRO A 173 -21.53 21.19 13.39
CA PRO A 173 -22.39 21.80 12.38
C PRO A 173 -21.60 21.96 11.07
N PHE A 174 -21.78 21.00 10.16
CA PHE A 174 -21.21 21.01 8.82
C PHE A 174 -22.35 21.07 7.80
N LEU A 175 -22.23 21.97 6.84
CA LEU A 175 -23.19 22.07 5.75
C LEU A 175 -22.82 20.99 4.72
N PRO A 176 -23.66 19.96 4.49
CA PRO A 176 -23.37 18.95 3.49
C PRO A 176 -23.25 19.59 2.11
N ASP A 177 -22.41 19.01 1.24
CA ASP A 177 -22.29 19.44 -0.13
C ASP A 177 -23.65 19.41 -0.82
N ILE A 178 -23.95 20.50 -1.54
CA ILE A 178 -25.20 20.68 -2.25
C ILE A 178 -25.30 19.54 -3.27
N PRO A 179 -26.37 18.73 -3.27
CA PRO A 179 -26.52 17.71 -4.30
C PRO A 179 -26.46 18.39 -5.67
N PRO A 180 -25.74 17.81 -6.66
CA PRO A 180 -25.71 18.38 -7.99
C PRO A 180 -27.14 18.50 -8.48
N SER A 181 -27.54 19.71 -8.85
CA SER A 181 -28.84 20.00 -9.43
C SER A 181 -28.91 19.37 -10.82
N ASN A 182 -29.18 18.07 -10.88
CA ASN A 182 -29.65 17.43 -12.10
C ASN A 182 -31.13 17.78 -12.27
N HIS A 183 -31.38 19.04 -12.61
CA HIS A 183 -32.61 19.45 -13.26
C HIS A 183 -32.37 19.39 -14.77
N MET A 184 -33.11 18.45 -15.39
CA MET A 184 -33.38 18.26 -16.83
C MET A 184 -32.40 17.37 -17.59
#